data_AF-W1Y5S9-F1
#
_entry.id   AF-W1Y5S9-F1
#
_cell.length_a   1.000
_cell.length_b   1.000
_cell.length_c   1.000
_cell.angle_alpha   90.00
_cell.angle_beta   90.00
_cell.angle_gamma   90.00
#
_symmetry.space_group_name_H-M   'P 1'
#
loop_
_entity.id
_entity.type
_entity.pdbx_description
1 polymer ?
#
loop_
_entity_poly.entity_id
_entity_poly.type
_entity_poly.pdbx_seq_one_letter_code
_entity_poly.pdbx_strand_id
1 'polypeptide(L)'
;QPEGFDNEINFSLRKGEILGVAGLMGAGRTEIMRAIFGVDKHNGGTITVNGSVLNCKKPEDAIKAGIAFITENRKSEGLILDFSIGS
;
A
#
# COMPACT_ATOMS: atom_id res chain seq x y z
N GLN A 1 2.84 -19.17 0.11
CA GLN A 1 2.20 -18.47 1.24
C GLN A 1 2.97 -17.17 1.39
N PRO A 2 2.39 -15.97 1.29
CA PRO A 2 3.18 -14.76 1.48
C PRO A 2 3.55 -14.71 2.97
N GLU A 3 4.84 -14.72 3.26
CA GLU A 3 5.36 -14.59 4.61
C GLU A 3 4.95 -13.22 5.15
N GLY A 4 4.13 -13.22 6.21
CA GLY A 4 3.73 -11.97 6.87
C GLY A 4 4.95 -11.30 7.51
N PHE A 5 4.95 -9.97 7.52
CA PHE A 5 5.96 -9.18 8.22
C PHE A 5 5.67 -9.17 9.73
N ASP A 6 6.59 -9.72 10.53
CA ASP A 6 6.48 -9.80 12.00
C ASP A 6 7.13 -8.60 12.74
N ASN A 7 7.55 -7.56 12.02
CA ASN A 7 8.19 -6.39 12.62
C ASN A 7 7.19 -5.25 12.85
N GLU A 8 7.20 -4.68 14.05
CA GLU A 8 6.39 -3.51 14.40
C GLU A 8 6.92 -2.25 13.70
N ILE A 9 6.04 -1.53 13.01
CA ILE A 9 6.40 -0.32 12.25
C ILE A 9 5.48 0.81 12.68
N ASN A 10 6.09 1.92 13.10
CA ASN A 10 5.38 3.11 13.56
C ASN A 10 5.96 4.34 12.86
N PHE A 11 5.11 5.09 12.17
CA PHE A 11 5.45 6.42 11.64
C PHE A 11 4.21 7.30 11.56
N SER A 12 4.43 8.61 11.51
CA SER A 12 3.39 9.60 11.29
C SER A 12 3.88 10.58 10.23
N LEU A 13 2.99 10.99 9.33
CA LEU A 13 3.30 11.93 8.26
C LEU A 13 2.28 13.07 8.28
N ARG A 14 2.75 14.31 8.21
CA ARG A 14 1.90 15.51 8.16
C ARG A 14 1.64 15.92 6.71
N LYS A 15 0.59 16.71 6.52
CA LYS A 15 0.26 17.30 5.21
C LYS A 15 1.45 18.10 4.69
N GLY A 16 1.93 17.76 3.49
CA GLY A 16 3.04 18.44 2.81
C GLY A 16 4.43 17.83 3.06
N GLU A 17 4.54 16.83 3.93
CA GLU A 17 5.80 16.11 4.16
C GLU A 17 6.01 14.98 3.14
N ILE A 18 7.27 14.66 2.86
CA ILE A 18 7.68 13.51 2.04
C ILE A 18 8.46 12.54 2.93
N LEU A 19 7.96 11.31 3.05
CA LEU A 19 8.64 10.23 3.77
C LEU A 19 9.38 9.32 2.78
N GLY A 20 10.69 9.21 2.93
CA GLY A 20 11.49 8.19 2.24
C GLY A 20 11.55 6.91 3.07
N VAL A 21 11.25 5.76 2.46
CA VAL A 21 11.41 4.43 3.08
C VAL A 21 12.47 3.64 2.34
N ALA A 22 13.53 3.24 3.04
CA ALA A 22 14.69 2.57 2.48
C ALA A 22 15.08 1.33 3.30
N GLY A 23 15.84 0.43 2.68
CA GLY A 23 16.21 -0.87 3.25
C GLY A 23 16.74 -1.82 2.19
N LEU A 24 17.36 -2.92 2.63
CA LEU A 24 17.86 -3.96 1.74
C LEU A 24 16.70 -4.70 1.03
N MET A 25 17.03 -5.52 0.03
CA MET A 25 16.07 -6.43 -0.57
C MET A 25 15.51 -7.38 0.51
N GLY A 26 14.19 -7.57 0.52
CA GLY A 26 13.51 -8.35 1.56
C GLY A 26 13.25 -7.60 2.87
N ALA A 27 13.57 -6.30 2.97
CA ALA A 27 13.31 -5.51 4.18
C ALA A 27 11.83 -5.08 4.36
N GLY A 28 10.93 -5.46 3.44
CA GLY A 28 9.48 -5.22 3.60
C GLY A 28 8.93 -3.93 3.00
N ARG A 29 9.75 -3.19 2.26
CA ARG A 29 9.39 -1.86 1.74
C ARG A 29 8.11 -1.91 0.89
N THR A 30 8.02 -2.87 -0.01
CA THR A 30 6.89 -3.01 -0.94
C THR A 30 5.67 -3.59 -0.23
N GLU A 31 5.89 -4.56 0.65
CA GLU A 31 4.89 -5.23 1.47
C GLU A 31 4.17 -4.24 2.39
N ILE A 32 4.91 -3.32 3.04
CA ILE A 32 4.34 -2.27 3.89
C ILE A 32 3.40 -1.37 3.10
N MET A 33 3.83 -0.91 1.91
CA MET A 33 3.01 -0.01 1.09
C MET A 33 1.76 -0.70 0.55
N ARG A 34 1.89 -1.97 0.14
CA ARG A 34 0.77 -2.81 -0.31
C ARG A 34 -0.20 -3.12 0.83
N ALA A 35 0.29 -3.36 2.04
CA ALA A 35 -0.54 -3.58 3.23
C ALA A 35 -1.34 -2.31 3.60
N ILE A 36 -0.71 -1.14 3.61
CA ILE A 36 -1.40 0.15 3.86
C ILE A 36 -2.52 0.38 2.84
N PHE A 37 -2.25 0.06 1.56
CA PHE A 37 -3.22 0.21 0.49
C PHE A 37 -4.27 -0.93 0.43
N GLY A 38 -4.16 -1.95 1.29
CA GLY A 38 -5.12 -3.06 1.35
C GLY A 38 -5.00 -4.07 0.20
N VAL A 39 -3.87 -4.10 -0.51
CA VAL A 39 -3.57 -5.12 -1.53
C VAL A 39 -3.19 -6.44 -0.86
N ASP A 40 -2.34 -6.35 0.16
CA ASP A 40 -1.91 -7.49 0.96
C ASP A 40 -2.56 -7.42 2.35
N LYS A 41 -2.86 -8.57 2.95
CA LYS A 41 -3.42 -8.62 4.30
C LYS A 41 -2.34 -8.31 5.34
N HIS A 42 -2.68 -7.53 6.35
CA HIS A 42 -1.87 -7.35 7.55
C HIS A 42 -2.60 -7.88 8.78
N ASN A 43 -1.86 -8.37 9.77
CA ASN A 43 -2.42 -9.12 10.91
C ASN A 43 -2.73 -8.25 12.15
N GLY A 44 -2.59 -6.92 12.04
CA GLY A 44 -2.84 -6.00 13.14
C GLY A 44 -2.40 -4.57 12.84
N GLY A 45 -2.29 -3.75 13.89
CA GLY A 45 -1.93 -2.33 13.79
C GLY A 45 -3.15 -1.41 13.59
N THR A 46 -2.89 -0.11 13.57
CA THR A 46 -3.92 0.91 13.34
C THR A 46 -3.39 1.96 12.37
N ILE A 47 -4.16 2.23 11.32
CA ILE A 47 -3.87 3.28 10.35
C ILE A 47 -4.89 4.40 10.57
N THR A 48 -4.41 5.64 10.69
CA THR A 48 -5.26 6.82 10.82
C THR A 48 -4.96 7.78 9.67
N VAL A 49 -5.99 8.19 8.95
CA VAL A 49 -5.89 9.13 7.83
C VAL A 49 -6.80 10.32 8.12
N ASN A 50 -6.25 11.53 8.09
CA ASN A 50 -6.99 12.77 8.38
C ASN A 50 -7.80 12.71 9.70
N GLY A 51 -7.22 12.08 10.74
CA GLY A 51 -7.83 11.94 12.07
C GLY A 51 -8.87 10.82 12.21
N SER A 52 -9.16 10.07 11.15
CA SER A 52 -10.10 8.94 11.17
C SER A 52 -9.38 7.60 11.04
N VAL A 53 -9.80 6.61 11.83
CA VAL A 53 -9.26 5.24 11.72
C VAL A 53 -9.68 4.66 10.37
N LEU A 54 -8.70 4.20 9.60
CA LEU A 54 -8.90 3.51 8.33
C LEU A 54 -8.92 1.99 8.58
N ASN A 55 -10.09 1.37 8.41
CA ASN A 55 -10.23 -0.08 8.36
C ASN A 55 -10.03 -0.56 6.91
N CYS A 56 -8.78 -0.62 6.46
CA CYS A 56 -8.44 -1.00 5.10
C CYS A 56 -8.49 -2.52 4.92
N LYS A 57 -9.47 -3.04 4.17
CA LYS A 57 -9.55 -4.48 3.85
C LYS A 57 -9.26 -4.79 2.39
N LYS A 58 -9.37 -3.78 1.54
CA LYS A 58 -9.20 -3.85 0.09
C LYS A 58 -8.85 -2.47 -0.50
N PRO A 59 -8.29 -2.40 -1.71
CA PRO A 59 -7.84 -1.15 -2.33
C PRO A 59 -8.90 -0.04 -2.37
N GLU A 60 -10.17 -0.39 -2.59
CA GLU A 60 -11.25 0.61 -2.64
C GLU A 60 -11.44 1.36 -1.30
N ASP A 61 -11.09 0.76 -0.17
CA ASP A 61 -11.20 1.42 1.14
C ASP A 61 -10.14 2.52 1.29
N ALA A 62 -8.90 2.24 0.86
CA ALA A 62 -7.81 3.21 0.85
C ALA A 62 -8.10 4.37 -0.11
N ILE A 63 -8.64 4.08 -1.30
CA ILE A 63 -9.01 5.09 -2.30
C ILE A 63 -10.07 6.04 -1.71
N LYS A 64 -11.11 5.51 -1.05
CA LYS A 64 -12.15 6.33 -0.39
C LYS A 64 -11.58 7.21 0.73
N ALA A 65 -10.51 6.78 1.38
CA ALA A 65 -9.78 7.56 2.38
C ALA A 65 -8.84 8.62 1.78
N GLY A 66 -8.76 8.73 0.45
CA GLY A 66 -7.90 9.69 -0.26
C GLY A 66 -6.46 9.22 -0.43
N ILE A 67 -6.19 7.92 -0.30
CA ILE A 67 -4.87 7.33 -0.58
C ILE A 67 -4.82 6.88 -2.04
N ALA A 68 -3.72 7.20 -2.72
CA ALA A 68 -3.39 6.63 -4.02
C ALA A 68 -2.13 5.77 -3.90
N PHE A 69 -2.07 4.70 -4.69
CA PHE A 69 -0.93 3.79 -4.74
C PHE A 69 -0.46 3.60 -6.18
N ILE A 70 0.86 3.62 -6.35
CA ILE A 70 1.52 3.36 -7.62
C ILE A 70 2.36 2.10 -7.41
N THR A 71 2.03 1.05 -8.15
CA THR A 71 2.76 -0.21 -8.10
C THR A 71 4.22 -0.06 -8.55
N GLU A 72 5.10 -0.83 -7.91
CA GLU A 72 6.48 -1.05 -8.35
C GLU A 72 6.52 -1.84 -9.68
N ASN A 73 5.64 -2.84 -9.84
CA ASN A 73 5.58 -3.67 -11.04
C ASN A 73 4.57 -3.14 -12.06
N ARG A 74 4.98 -2.08 -12.75
CA ARG A 74 4.13 -1.39 -13.73
C ARG A 74 3.72 -2.27 -14.91
N LYS A 75 4.51 -3.27 -15.28
CA LYS A 75 4.23 -4.12 -16.44
C LYS A 75 3.05 -5.06 -16.18
N SER A 76 3.01 -5.70 -15.01
CA SER A 76 1.97 -6.70 -14.70
C SER A 76 0.82 -6.14 -13.89
N GLU A 77 1.03 -5.09 -13.10
CA GLU A 77 0.00 -4.55 -12.19
C GLU A 77 -0.47 -3.14 -12.60
N GLY A 78 0.27 -2.45 -13.47
CA GLY A 78 -0.01 -1.07 -13.86
C GLY A 78 -0.74 -0.91 -15.19
N LEU A 79 -1.01 -2.01 -15.91
CA LEU A 79 -1.54 -2.00 -17.27
C LEU A 79 -2.62 -3.07 -17.44
N ILE A 80 -3.58 -2.81 -18.33
CA ILE A 80 -4.60 -3.78 -18.73
C ILE A 80 -4.25 -4.26 -20.14
N LEU A 81 -3.35 -5.24 -20.24
CA LEU A 81 -2.80 -5.69 -21.52
C LEU A 81 -3.76 -6.59 -22.32
N ASP A 82 -4.72 -7.22 -21.65
CA ASP A 82 -5.70 -8.10 -22.29
C ASP A 82 -6.77 -7.33 -23.08
N PHE A 83 -6.78 -6.00 -22.97
CA PHE A 83 -7.76 -5.17 -23.68
C PHE A 83 -7.23 -4.85 -25.08
N SER A 84 -8.07 -5.07 -26.10
CA SER A 84 -7.77 -4.63 -27.45
C SER A 84 -7.72 -3.10 -27.53
N ILE A 85 -6.83 -2.58 -28.37
CA ILE A 85 -6.70 -1.15 -28.67
C ILE A 85 -7.60 -0.75 -29.86
N GLY A 86 -8.38 -1.69 -30.41
CA GLY A 86 -9.31 -1.44 -31.53
C GLY A 86 -10.45 -2.45 -31.59
N SER A 87 -11.58 -1.99 -32.15
CA SER A 87 -12.76 -2.81 -32.49
C SER A 87 -12.44 -3.89 -33.50
#